data_AF-A0A034V1Z7-F1
#
_entry.id   AF-A0A034V1Z7-F1
#
_cell.length_a   1.000
_cell.length_b   1.000
_cell.length_c   1.000
_cell.angle_alpha   90.00
_cell.angle_beta   90.00
_cell.angle_gamma   90.00
#
_symmetry.space_group_name_H-M   'P 1'
#
loop_
_entity.id
_entity.type
_entity.pdbx_description
1 polymer ?
#
loop_
_entity_poly.entity_id
_entity_poly.type
_entity_poly.pdbx_seq_one_letter_code
_entity_poly.pdbx_strand_id
1 'polypeptide(L)'
;MFAPLISSGRTDIPLNATTPEEIEKYTYCLLLLINFAGVAKKAYFEKCCTLLQFATIQNALARAMVGGSEEVCGAVFQISQFERFPQAEVANQISKLTPYKGVGSNNNSTTDSDQWQRLNIIMKSHKTFVGKEMEERLNALIELISNAHRNNQLQNVAMSQIIELFNYKSEIFSCSESCMQRRLEIASEEITNLTQRINLQNAELQKYEMMNFELHVSQEGLQTQCQDLKQQKDNLKHNLASLMKKLSEQSESLQISEKRLTVKVSEVIVLQKENGELKEELTTKTKELEKMQTNTRENATRIEKLKKSIAAFELDIKEKSRIIEERERELSKTHKLYEEQKDAKKKSDDVISVLEAQIQDKNEQIRNYELELSETEELRKTIMSLMESKKPKRKT
;
A
#
# COMPACT_ATOMS: atom_id res chain seq x y z
N MET A 1 13.24 -36.60 0.82
CA MET A 1 13.73 -36.98 2.17
C MET A 1 15.07 -37.70 2.13
N PHE A 2 15.26 -38.76 1.35
CA PHE A 2 16.56 -39.45 1.25
C PHE A 2 17.61 -38.72 0.39
N ALA A 3 17.33 -37.50 -0.10
CA ALA A 3 18.23 -36.77 -0.99
C ALA A 3 19.66 -36.62 -0.42
N PRO A 4 19.88 -36.33 0.88
CA PRO A 4 21.23 -36.25 1.45
C PRO A 4 21.98 -37.60 1.49
N LEU A 5 21.24 -38.72 1.49
CA LEU A 5 21.78 -40.08 1.53
C LEU A 5 22.02 -40.68 0.13
N ILE A 6 21.34 -40.16 -0.89
CA ILE A 6 21.39 -40.62 -2.28
C ILE A 6 22.27 -39.71 -3.16
N SER A 7 22.37 -38.40 -2.87
CA SER A 7 23.13 -37.43 -3.67
C SER A 7 24.65 -37.55 -3.56
N SER A 8 25.14 -38.46 -2.74
CA SER A 8 26.56 -38.68 -2.52
C SER A 8 26.98 -40.03 -3.09
N GLY A 9 27.11 -40.09 -4.42
CA GLY A 9 27.88 -41.12 -5.11
C GLY A 9 29.39 -41.06 -4.83
N ARG A 10 29.80 -40.57 -3.66
CA ARG A 10 31.18 -40.55 -3.18
C ARG A 10 31.24 -41.46 -1.97
N THR A 11 32.01 -42.52 -2.11
CA THR A 11 32.35 -43.53 -1.11
C THR A 11 33.09 -42.98 0.12
N ASP A 12 33.31 -41.67 0.23
CA ASP A 12 34.19 -41.04 1.21
C ASP A 12 33.50 -39.89 1.98
N ILE A 13 32.30 -40.13 2.54
CA ILE A 13 31.78 -39.26 3.60
C ILE A 13 32.26 -39.82 4.94
N PRO A 14 32.94 -39.02 5.79
CA PRO A 14 33.45 -39.49 7.07
C PRO A 14 32.29 -40.02 7.92
N LEU A 15 32.59 -41.13 8.59
CA LEU A 15 31.69 -41.96 9.40
C LEU A 15 30.96 -41.23 10.55
N ASN A 16 30.86 -39.90 10.62
CA ASN A 16 30.28 -39.17 11.76
C ASN A 16 29.30 -38.05 11.39
N ALA A 17 28.84 -37.95 10.14
CA ALA A 17 28.04 -36.79 9.71
C ALA A 17 26.53 -36.86 9.99
N THR A 18 25.97 -38.01 10.38
CA THR A 18 24.52 -38.17 10.60
C THR A 18 24.20 -38.20 12.08
N THR A 19 23.41 -37.25 12.54
CA THR A 19 22.98 -37.16 13.95
C THR A 19 22.00 -38.30 14.29
N PRO A 20 21.93 -38.74 15.56
CA PRO A 20 21.01 -39.81 15.98
C PRO A 20 19.54 -39.50 15.68
N GLU A 21 19.12 -38.23 15.78
CA GLU A 21 17.76 -37.79 15.44
C GLU A 21 17.44 -37.91 13.94
N GLU A 22 18.44 -37.73 13.07
CA GLU A 22 18.26 -37.91 11.63
C GLU A 22 18.17 -39.39 11.28
N ILE A 23 18.97 -40.24 11.94
CA ILE A 23 18.92 -41.71 11.77
C ILE A 23 17.53 -42.25 12.15
N GLU A 24 16.95 -41.74 13.23
CA GLU A 24 15.59 -42.05 13.65
C GLU A 24 14.55 -41.64 12.60
N LYS A 25 14.60 -40.39 12.12
CA LYS A 25 13.70 -39.90 11.05
C LYS A 25 13.83 -40.72 9.76
N TYR A 26 15.05 -41.07 9.35
CA TYR A 26 15.28 -41.88 8.16
C TYR A 26 14.75 -43.31 8.32
N THR A 27 14.85 -43.89 9.52
CA THR A 27 14.33 -45.23 9.84
C THR A 27 12.81 -45.25 9.76
N TYR A 28 12.12 -44.30 10.38
CA TYR A 28 10.65 -44.22 10.30
C TYR A 28 10.13 -43.90 8.89
N CYS A 29 10.83 -43.05 8.15
CA CYS A 29 10.48 -42.77 6.76
C CYS A 29 10.64 -44.00 5.86
N LEU A 30 11.67 -44.82 6.12
CA LEU A 30 11.90 -46.06 5.39
C LEU A 30 10.84 -47.12 5.74
N LEU A 31 10.47 -47.25 7.02
CA LEU A 31 9.39 -48.12 7.48
C LEU A 31 8.06 -47.74 6.83
N LEU A 32 7.74 -46.45 6.78
CA LEU A 32 6.54 -45.94 6.12
C LEU A 32 6.55 -46.28 4.62
N LEU A 33 7.68 -46.07 3.94
CA LEU A 33 7.84 -46.38 2.52
C LEU A 33 7.66 -47.88 2.23
N ILE A 34 8.17 -48.74 3.11
CA ILE A 34 8.04 -50.21 3.01
C ILE A 34 6.59 -50.65 3.26
N ASN A 35 5.91 -50.06 4.23
CA ASN A 35 4.49 -50.30 4.47
C ASN A 35 3.63 -49.85 3.26
N PHE A 36 3.94 -48.70 2.66
CA PHE A 36 3.31 -48.27 1.40
C PHE A 36 3.62 -49.17 0.21
N ALA A 37 4.82 -49.74 0.14
CA ALA A 37 5.18 -50.72 -0.88
C ALA A 37 4.41 -52.05 -0.70
N GLY A 38 4.02 -52.39 0.53
CA GLY A 38 3.11 -53.51 0.82
C GLY A 38 1.70 -53.31 0.23
N VAL A 39 1.22 -52.07 0.20
CA VAL A 39 -0.11 -51.69 -0.34
C VAL A 39 -0.09 -51.48 -1.85
N ALA A 40 0.98 -50.87 -2.39
CA ALA A 40 1.12 -50.51 -3.81
C ALA A 40 2.37 -51.14 -4.45
N LYS A 41 2.44 -52.49 -4.43
CA LYS A 41 3.62 -53.28 -4.86
C LYS A 41 4.18 -52.87 -6.23
N LYS A 42 3.34 -52.65 -7.25
CA LYS A 42 3.81 -52.37 -8.62
C LYS A 42 4.56 -51.03 -8.81
N ALA A 43 4.36 -50.04 -7.94
CA ALA A 43 4.93 -48.70 -8.13
C ALA A 43 6.14 -48.40 -7.24
N TYR A 44 6.21 -49.06 -6.08
CA TYR A 44 7.19 -48.73 -5.03
C TYR A 44 8.11 -49.88 -4.64
N PHE A 45 7.78 -51.13 -4.96
CA PHE A 45 8.60 -52.28 -4.56
C PHE A 45 10.03 -52.22 -5.11
N GLU A 46 10.18 -51.94 -6.41
CA GLU A 46 11.49 -51.85 -7.06
C GLU A 46 12.30 -50.65 -6.54
N LYS A 47 11.63 -49.52 -6.27
CA LYS A 47 12.25 -48.33 -5.69
C LYS A 47 12.73 -48.57 -4.26
N CYS A 48 11.96 -49.31 -3.44
CA CYS A 48 12.38 -49.73 -2.10
C CYS A 48 13.58 -50.69 -2.15
N CYS A 49 13.59 -51.63 -3.11
CA CYS A 49 14.72 -52.54 -3.31
C CYS A 49 16.01 -51.78 -3.67
N THR A 50 15.95 -50.85 -4.63
CA THR A 50 17.11 -50.02 -5.01
C THR A 50 17.55 -49.12 -3.84
N LEU A 51 16.60 -48.60 -3.07
CA LEU A 51 16.89 -47.75 -1.92
C LEU A 51 17.63 -48.52 -0.80
N LEU A 52 17.19 -49.74 -0.49
CA LEU A 52 17.84 -50.58 0.51
C LEU A 52 19.25 -51.03 0.09
N GLN A 53 19.56 -51.06 -1.21
CA GLN A 53 20.88 -51.43 -1.71
C GLN A 53 21.94 -50.33 -1.53
N PHE A 54 21.58 -49.11 -1.15
CA PHE A 54 22.57 -48.06 -0.89
C PHE A 54 23.32 -48.30 0.42
N ALA A 55 24.65 -48.31 0.35
CA ALA A 55 25.54 -48.51 1.51
C ALA A 55 25.32 -47.46 2.63
N THR A 56 24.89 -46.24 2.27
CA THR A 56 24.56 -45.16 3.22
C THR A 56 23.33 -45.50 4.06
N ILE A 57 22.34 -46.16 3.46
CA ILE A 57 21.10 -46.59 4.13
C ILE A 57 21.35 -47.84 4.96
N GLN A 58 22.17 -48.77 4.46
CA GLN A 58 22.61 -49.94 5.22
C GLN A 58 23.41 -49.56 6.48
N ASN A 59 24.28 -48.54 6.39
CA ASN A 59 25.01 -47.99 7.53
C ASN A 59 24.09 -47.25 8.50
N ALA A 60 23.12 -46.47 7.99
CA ALA A 60 22.12 -45.82 8.85
C ALA A 60 21.28 -46.83 9.64
N LEU A 61 20.84 -47.93 9.00
CA LEU A 61 20.12 -49.03 9.66
C LEU A 61 21.01 -49.78 10.67
N ALA A 62 22.27 -50.02 10.34
CA ALA A 62 23.22 -50.64 11.26
C ALA A 62 23.47 -49.78 12.51
N ARG A 63 23.53 -48.45 12.36
CA ARG A 63 23.62 -47.52 13.51
C ARG A 63 22.34 -47.43 14.31
N ALA A 64 21.20 -47.42 13.64
CA ALA A 64 19.89 -47.47 14.29
C ALA A 64 19.76 -48.73 15.17
N MET A 65 20.35 -49.86 14.76
CA MET A 65 20.38 -51.09 15.55
C MET A 65 21.38 -51.08 16.72
N VAL A 66 22.53 -50.40 16.59
CA VAL A 66 23.60 -50.41 17.61
C VAL A 66 23.43 -49.30 18.66
N GLY A 67 22.83 -48.16 18.28
CA GLY A 67 22.72 -46.98 19.15
C GLY A 67 21.34 -46.31 19.20
N GLY A 68 20.31 -46.90 18.59
CA GLY A 68 18.94 -46.38 18.61
C GLY A 68 18.16 -46.73 19.89
N SER A 69 17.04 -46.04 20.10
CA SER A 69 16.06 -46.37 21.13
C SER A 69 15.33 -47.70 20.83
N GLU A 70 14.66 -48.30 21.82
CA GLU A 70 13.91 -49.55 21.67
C GLU A 70 12.89 -49.49 20.52
N GLU A 71 12.23 -48.34 20.36
CA GLU A 71 11.23 -48.10 19.30
C GLU A 71 11.86 -48.04 17.90
N VAL A 72 13.04 -47.45 17.78
CA VAL A 72 13.80 -47.38 16.52
C VAL A 72 14.35 -48.75 16.13
N CYS A 73 14.88 -49.51 17.10
CA CYS A 73 15.28 -50.89 16.88
C CYS A 73 14.08 -51.75 16.44
N GLY A 74 12.91 -51.59 17.07
CA GLY A 74 11.66 -52.23 16.66
C GLY A 74 11.26 -51.88 15.22
N ALA A 75 11.40 -50.63 14.80
CA ALA A 75 11.17 -50.19 13.43
C ALA A 75 12.14 -50.85 12.43
N VAL A 76 13.42 -50.98 12.78
CA VAL A 76 14.40 -51.68 11.93
C VAL A 76 14.08 -53.18 11.81
N PHE A 77 13.62 -53.83 12.88
CA PHE A 77 13.19 -55.23 12.81
C PHE A 77 11.98 -55.41 11.89
N GLN A 78 11.02 -54.48 11.91
CA GLN A 78 9.89 -54.52 10.97
C GLN A 78 10.35 -54.31 9.52
N ILE A 79 11.30 -53.40 9.29
CA ILE A 79 11.94 -53.20 7.98
C ILE A 79 12.67 -54.48 7.51
N SER A 80 13.31 -55.23 8.42
CA SER A 80 14.05 -56.45 8.09
C SER A 80 13.18 -57.61 7.60
N GLN A 81 11.86 -57.55 7.82
CA GLN A 81 10.90 -58.54 7.33
C GLN A 81 10.55 -58.36 5.84
N PHE A 82 11.12 -57.34 5.18
CA PHE A 82 10.89 -57.09 3.75
C PHE A 82 11.63 -58.12 2.86
N GLU A 83 10.97 -58.61 1.80
CA GLU A 83 11.43 -59.74 0.95
C GLU A 83 12.84 -59.60 0.34
N ARG A 84 13.35 -58.38 0.14
CA ARG A 84 14.73 -58.13 -0.35
C ARG A 84 15.54 -57.23 0.58
N PHE A 85 15.45 -57.51 1.88
CA PHE A 85 16.29 -56.83 2.84
C PHE A 85 17.77 -57.27 2.72
N PRO A 86 18.74 -56.34 2.64
CA PRO A 86 20.17 -56.63 2.52
C PRO A 86 20.76 -57.06 3.87
N GLN A 87 20.36 -58.24 4.34
CA GLN A 87 20.68 -58.73 5.67
C GLN A 87 22.19 -58.91 5.87
N ALA A 88 22.91 -59.41 4.86
CA ALA A 88 24.34 -59.67 4.92
C ALA A 88 25.16 -58.37 5.00
N GLU A 89 24.76 -57.37 4.22
CA GLU A 89 25.44 -56.08 4.15
C GLU A 89 25.19 -55.24 5.41
N VAL A 90 23.96 -55.23 5.93
CA VAL A 90 23.63 -54.58 7.20
C VAL A 90 24.33 -55.27 8.37
N ALA A 91 24.37 -56.60 8.41
CA ALA A 91 25.10 -57.35 9.43
C ALA A 91 26.63 -57.08 9.39
N ASN A 92 27.20 -56.92 8.19
CA ASN A 92 28.61 -56.55 8.01
C ASN A 92 28.89 -55.09 8.46
N GLN A 93 27.93 -54.18 8.33
CA GLN A 93 28.07 -52.83 8.89
C GLN A 93 27.90 -52.83 10.41
N ILE A 94 27.01 -53.67 10.96
CA ILE A 94 26.87 -53.86 12.41
C ILE A 94 28.14 -54.45 13.01
N SER A 95 28.76 -55.45 12.38
CA SER A 95 30.02 -56.04 12.87
C SER A 95 31.18 -55.05 12.85
N LYS A 96 31.16 -54.06 11.95
CA LYS A 96 32.13 -52.94 11.91
C LYS A 96 31.85 -51.86 12.95
N LEU A 97 30.57 -51.64 13.29
CA LEU A 97 30.13 -50.62 14.25
C LEU A 97 30.10 -51.12 15.69
N THR A 98 30.00 -52.44 15.89
CA THR A 98 30.01 -53.08 17.19
C THR A 98 31.46 -53.44 17.52
N PRO A 99 32.17 -52.68 18.39
CA PRO A 99 33.44 -53.16 18.89
C PRO A 99 33.16 -54.46 19.65
N TYR A 100 33.70 -55.57 19.14
CA TYR A 100 33.64 -56.86 19.80
C TYR A 100 34.27 -56.69 21.19
N LYS A 101 33.42 -56.57 22.23
CA LYS A 101 33.82 -56.71 23.63
C LYS A 101 34.20 -58.18 23.84
N GLY A 102 35.41 -58.52 23.45
CA GLY A 102 35.93 -59.88 23.53
C GLY A 102 37.31 -59.98 22.90
N VAL A 103 38.34 -59.64 23.68
CA VAL A 103 39.72 -60.12 23.48
C VAL A 103 40.37 -59.72 22.14
N GLY A 104 41.24 -58.71 22.21
CA GLY A 104 42.46 -58.68 21.38
C GLY A 104 42.33 -58.15 19.96
N SER A 105 42.44 -56.83 19.81
CA SER A 105 43.25 -56.12 18.80
C SER A 105 42.58 -54.83 18.37
N ASN A 106 43.21 -53.70 18.68
CA ASN A 106 43.22 -52.59 17.75
C ASN A 106 44.65 -52.07 17.63
N ASN A 107 45.08 -51.98 16.38
CA ASN A 107 46.40 -51.60 15.94
C ASN A 107 46.77 -50.20 16.42
N ASN A 108 47.79 -50.12 17.29
CA ASN A 108 49.00 -49.35 17.05
C ASN A 108 49.92 -49.51 18.26
N SER A 109 50.68 -50.60 18.28
CA SER A 109 52.06 -50.56 18.74
C SER A 109 52.73 -51.89 18.39
N THR A 110 53.78 -51.82 17.58
CA THR A 110 54.74 -52.89 17.30
C THR A 110 55.54 -53.30 18.55
N THR A 111 55.00 -53.12 19.76
CA THR A 111 55.78 -53.24 21.02
C THR A 111 55.52 -54.51 21.81
N ASP A 112 54.45 -55.28 21.57
CA ASP A 112 54.17 -56.46 22.41
C ASP A 112 55.05 -57.67 22.07
N SER A 113 55.44 -57.83 20.79
CA SER A 113 56.42 -58.87 20.40
C SER A 113 57.81 -58.53 20.94
N ASP A 114 58.18 -57.25 20.89
CA ASP A 114 59.45 -56.74 21.42
C ASP A 114 59.47 -56.77 22.95
N GLN A 115 58.35 -56.52 23.65
CA GLN A 115 58.30 -56.63 25.11
C GLN A 115 58.53 -58.06 25.57
N TRP A 116 57.91 -59.06 24.93
CA TRP A 116 58.15 -60.47 25.26
C TRP A 116 59.55 -60.94 24.88
N GLN A 117 60.11 -60.47 23.76
CA GLN A 117 61.50 -60.77 23.39
C GLN A 117 62.50 -60.07 24.31
N ARG A 118 62.25 -58.83 24.72
CA ARG A 118 63.04 -58.10 25.73
C ARG A 118 62.97 -58.80 27.08
N LEU A 119 61.78 -59.24 27.52
CA LEU A 119 61.63 -60.04 28.74
C LEU A 119 62.40 -61.36 28.64
N ASN A 120 62.40 -62.01 27.47
CA ASN A 120 63.12 -63.26 27.24
C ASN A 120 64.65 -63.06 27.20
N ILE A 121 65.14 -61.94 26.67
CA ILE A 121 66.56 -61.54 26.75
C ILE A 121 66.96 -61.25 28.19
N ILE A 122 66.12 -60.53 28.94
CA ILE A 122 66.32 -60.26 30.38
C ILE A 122 66.33 -61.58 31.15
N MET A 123 65.35 -62.47 30.95
CA MET A 123 65.28 -63.79 31.58
C MET A 123 66.40 -64.75 31.18
N LYS A 124 66.95 -64.66 29.96
CA LYS A 124 68.13 -65.41 29.56
C LYS A 124 69.43 -64.85 30.14
N SER A 125 69.52 -63.53 30.33
CA SER A 125 70.63 -62.88 31.03
C SER A 125 70.65 -63.16 32.54
N HIS A 126 69.55 -63.67 33.10
CA HIS A 126 69.47 -64.11 34.51
C HIS A 126 70.25 -65.40 34.82
N LYS A 127 70.78 -66.10 33.81
CA LYS A 127 71.81 -67.12 34.03
C LYS A 127 73.17 -66.45 33.89
N THR A 128 73.79 -66.10 35.02
CA THR A 128 75.26 -66.02 35.08
C THR A 128 75.76 -67.34 34.50
N PHE A 129 76.43 -67.28 33.35
CA PHE A 129 76.92 -68.46 32.63
C PHE A 129 78.14 -69.00 33.37
N VAL A 130 77.91 -69.50 34.59
CA VAL A 130 78.83 -70.39 35.26
C VAL A 130 78.63 -71.74 34.58
N GLY A 131 79.68 -72.26 33.95
CA GLY A 131 79.63 -73.63 33.43
C GLY A 131 79.26 -74.57 34.57
N LYS A 132 78.23 -75.40 34.38
CA LYS A 132 77.73 -76.35 35.39
C LYS A 132 78.86 -77.21 36.00
N GLU A 133 79.83 -77.56 35.16
CA GLU A 133 81.06 -78.26 35.54
C GLU A 133 81.96 -77.46 36.50
N MET A 134 82.03 -76.14 36.34
CA MET A 134 82.79 -75.24 37.20
C MET A 134 82.07 -75.01 38.55
N GLU A 135 80.73 -74.94 38.54
CA GLU A 135 79.90 -74.87 39.75
C GLU A 135 80.06 -76.14 40.59
N GLU A 136 80.07 -77.31 39.95
CA GLU A 136 80.34 -78.60 40.57
C GLU A 136 81.75 -78.66 41.16
N ARG A 137 82.77 -78.17 40.42
CA ARG A 137 84.16 -78.08 40.91
C ARG A 137 84.30 -77.13 42.09
N LEU A 138 83.60 -76.00 42.08
CA LEU A 138 83.56 -75.05 43.19
C LEU A 138 82.92 -75.67 44.44
N ASN A 139 81.78 -76.35 44.27
CA ASN A 139 81.10 -77.03 45.38
C ASN A 139 81.99 -78.10 46.00
N ALA A 140 82.73 -78.87 45.19
CA ALA A 140 83.72 -79.82 45.68
C ALA A 140 84.86 -79.14 46.46
N LEU A 141 85.34 -77.98 45.99
CA LEU A 141 86.39 -77.19 46.65
C LEU A 141 85.90 -76.58 47.97
N ILE A 142 84.66 -76.10 48.01
CA ILE A 142 83.98 -75.61 49.22
C ILE A 142 83.84 -76.72 50.24
N GLU A 143 83.43 -77.93 49.82
CA GLU A 143 83.35 -79.10 50.71
C GLU A 143 84.72 -79.50 51.25
N LEU A 144 85.76 -79.49 50.41
CA LEU A 144 87.13 -79.83 50.81
C LEU A 144 87.66 -78.83 51.85
N ILE A 145 87.48 -77.52 51.61
CA ILE A 145 87.87 -76.46 52.56
C ILE A 145 87.03 -76.52 53.84
N SER A 146 85.72 -76.78 53.74
CA SER A 146 84.82 -76.87 54.89
C SER A 146 85.17 -78.06 55.79
N ASN A 147 85.54 -79.20 55.19
CA ASN A 147 85.99 -80.38 55.92
C ASN A 147 87.38 -80.15 56.54
N ALA A 148 88.31 -79.50 55.83
CA ALA A 148 89.61 -79.11 56.39
C ALA A 148 89.47 -78.11 57.55
N HIS A 149 88.50 -77.18 57.48
CA HIS A 149 88.19 -76.25 58.55
C HIS A 149 87.60 -76.95 59.78
N ARG A 150 86.58 -77.82 59.61
CA ARG A 150 85.98 -78.60 60.70
C ARG A 150 87.00 -79.48 61.43
N ASN A 151 88.01 -79.96 60.71
CA ASN A 151 89.08 -80.79 61.25
C ASN A 151 90.30 -79.97 61.75
N ASN A 152 90.22 -78.64 61.81
CA ASN A 152 91.31 -77.73 62.19
C ASN A 152 92.61 -77.88 61.38
N GLN A 153 92.54 -78.37 60.14
CA GLN A 153 93.66 -78.63 59.22
C GLN A 153 93.74 -77.59 58.09
N LEU A 154 93.24 -76.38 58.32
CA LEU A 154 93.25 -75.27 57.36
C LEU A 154 94.63 -74.96 56.78
N GLN A 155 95.70 -75.18 57.55
CA GLN A 155 97.08 -74.98 57.08
C GLN A 155 97.50 -75.94 55.95
N ASN A 156 96.77 -77.04 55.75
CA ASN A 156 97.05 -78.06 54.73
C ASN A 156 96.30 -77.81 53.40
N VAL A 157 95.41 -76.82 53.34
CA VAL A 157 94.76 -76.43 52.08
C VAL A 157 95.73 -75.54 51.30
N ALA A 158 95.97 -75.86 50.03
CA ALA A 158 96.87 -75.06 49.21
C ALA A 158 96.32 -73.64 49.05
N MET A 159 97.12 -72.61 49.34
CA MET A 159 96.71 -71.20 49.20
C MET A 159 96.17 -70.87 47.79
N SER A 160 96.65 -71.58 46.77
CA SER A 160 96.16 -71.50 45.40
C SER A 160 94.67 -71.83 45.27
N GLN A 161 94.16 -72.81 46.03
CA GLN A 161 92.74 -73.22 46.04
C GLN A 161 91.84 -72.16 46.67
N ILE A 162 92.33 -71.46 47.71
CA ILE A 162 91.63 -70.35 48.35
C ILE A 162 91.59 -69.14 47.41
N ILE A 163 92.71 -68.82 46.76
CA ILE A 163 92.79 -67.74 45.76
C ILE A 163 91.88 -68.04 44.55
N GLU A 164 91.83 -69.27 44.05
CA GLU A 164 90.93 -69.69 42.95
C GLU A 164 89.45 -69.46 43.33
N LEU A 165 89.05 -69.84 44.54
CA LEU A 165 87.69 -69.60 45.06
C LEU A 165 87.36 -68.10 45.15
N PHE A 166 88.26 -67.28 45.69
CA PHE A 166 88.04 -65.83 45.81
C PHE A 166 88.01 -65.11 44.46
N ASN A 167 88.90 -65.49 43.53
CA ASN A 167 88.91 -64.94 42.18
C ASN A 167 87.61 -65.28 41.45
N TYR A 168 87.16 -66.53 41.56
CA TYR A 168 85.90 -66.96 40.98
C TYR A 168 84.69 -66.22 41.57
N LYS A 169 84.63 -66.06 42.90
CA LYS A 169 83.57 -65.29 43.56
C LYS A 169 83.58 -63.81 43.12
N SER A 170 84.78 -63.24 42.94
CA SER A 170 84.95 -61.87 42.44
C SER A 170 84.46 -61.75 40.99
N GLU A 171 84.72 -62.76 40.15
CA GLU A 171 84.26 -62.80 38.76
C GLU A 171 82.73 -62.94 38.66
N ILE A 172 82.10 -63.76 39.50
CA ILE A 172 80.62 -63.82 39.60
C ILE A 172 80.06 -62.46 39.98
N PHE A 173 80.61 -61.81 41.01
CA PHE A 173 80.11 -60.51 41.45
C PHE A 173 80.31 -59.45 40.37
N SER A 174 81.45 -59.42 39.69
CA SER A 174 81.71 -58.51 38.58
C SER A 174 80.75 -58.75 37.40
N CYS A 175 80.45 -60.00 37.07
CA CYS A 175 79.46 -60.35 36.06
C CYS A 175 78.04 -59.91 36.47
N SER A 176 77.66 -60.11 37.74
CA SER A 176 76.36 -59.68 38.27
C SER A 176 76.22 -58.16 38.29
N GLU A 177 77.26 -57.45 38.70
CA GLU A 177 77.33 -55.98 38.68
C GLU A 177 77.20 -55.46 37.25
N SER A 178 77.95 -56.03 36.30
CA SER A 178 77.85 -55.67 34.88
C SER A 178 76.44 -55.91 34.31
N CYS A 179 75.79 -57.01 34.70
CA CYS A 179 74.40 -57.30 34.30
C CYS A 179 73.41 -56.29 34.89
N MET A 180 73.56 -55.94 36.18
CA MET A 180 72.74 -54.91 36.83
C MET A 180 72.94 -53.53 36.20
N GLN A 181 74.19 -53.16 35.89
CA GLN A 181 74.52 -51.91 35.22
C GLN A 181 73.85 -51.84 33.85
N ARG A 182 73.94 -52.91 33.04
CA ARG A 182 73.27 -52.98 31.74
C ARG A 182 71.74 -52.86 31.86
N ARG A 183 71.13 -53.44 32.89
CA ARG A 183 69.69 -53.29 33.15
C ARG A 183 69.32 -51.86 33.52
N LEU A 184 70.17 -51.18 34.29
CA LEU A 184 69.98 -49.79 34.66
C LEU A 184 70.06 -48.89 33.42
N GLU A 185 71.02 -49.14 32.53
CA GLU A 185 71.15 -48.43 31.25
C GLU A 185 69.89 -48.61 30.37
N ILE A 186 69.41 -49.84 30.20
CA ILE A 186 68.18 -50.12 29.44
C ILE A 186 66.96 -49.43 30.08
N ALA A 187 66.82 -49.50 31.41
CA ALA A 187 65.72 -48.83 32.11
C ALA A 187 65.80 -47.29 31.98
N SER A 188 67.01 -46.73 31.98
CA SER A 188 67.23 -45.29 31.79
C SER A 188 66.87 -44.83 30.37
N GLU A 189 67.21 -45.64 29.37
CA GLU A 189 66.79 -45.41 27.98
C GLU A 189 65.26 -45.48 27.84
N GLU A 190 64.61 -46.45 28.49
CA GLU A 190 63.16 -46.58 28.50
C GLU A 190 62.46 -45.40 29.19
N ILE A 191 62.98 -44.93 30.33
CA ILE A 191 62.49 -43.73 31.01
C ILE A 191 62.60 -42.51 30.09
N THR A 192 63.71 -42.37 29.37
CA THR A 192 63.91 -41.26 28.42
C THR A 192 62.90 -41.32 27.29
N ASN A 193 62.68 -42.49 26.69
CA ASN A 193 61.70 -42.70 25.63
C ASN A 193 60.26 -42.42 26.10
N LEU A 194 59.88 -42.90 27.28
CA LEU A 194 58.57 -42.64 27.87
C LEU A 194 58.37 -41.15 28.18
N THR A 195 59.41 -40.48 28.68
CA THR A 195 59.37 -39.02 28.96
C THR A 195 59.17 -38.22 27.67
N GLN A 196 59.89 -38.56 26.60
CA GLN A 196 59.71 -37.93 25.29
C GLN A 196 58.29 -38.14 24.76
N ARG A 197 57.75 -39.36 24.88
CA ARG A 197 56.37 -39.67 24.48
C ARG A 197 55.33 -38.87 25.28
N ILE A 198 55.51 -38.73 26.59
CA ILE A 198 54.65 -37.89 27.45
C ILE A 198 54.69 -36.43 26.99
N ASN A 199 55.89 -35.90 26.69
CA ASN A 199 56.03 -34.52 26.21
C ASN A 199 55.32 -34.30 24.88
N LEU A 200 55.40 -35.25 23.95
CA LEU A 200 54.66 -35.18 22.67
C LEU A 200 53.15 -35.19 22.90
N GLN A 201 52.64 -36.09 23.75
CA GLN A 201 51.22 -36.15 24.08
C GLN A 201 50.73 -34.87 24.77
N ASN A 202 51.53 -34.28 25.66
CA ASN A 202 51.21 -33.01 26.30
C ASN A 202 51.15 -31.85 25.29
N ALA A 203 52.07 -31.81 24.32
CA ALA A 203 52.05 -30.80 23.26
C ALA A 203 50.81 -30.94 22.36
N GLU A 204 50.40 -32.16 22.03
CA GLU A 204 49.15 -32.42 21.31
C GLU A 204 47.93 -32.00 22.12
N LEU A 205 47.89 -32.33 23.42
CA LEU A 205 46.80 -31.93 24.32
C LEU A 205 46.65 -30.41 24.37
N GLN A 206 47.74 -29.68 24.58
CA GLN A 206 47.74 -28.21 24.59
C GLN A 206 47.26 -27.62 23.26
N LYS A 207 47.62 -28.24 22.13
CA LYS A 207 47.13 -27.83 20.81
C LYS A 207 45.61 -27.99 20.69
N TYR A 208 45.06 -29.10 21.19
CA TYR A 208 43.61 -29.31 21.21
C TYR A 208 42.88 -28.36 22.15
N GLU A 209 43.46 -28.07 23.32
CA GLU A 209 42.91 -27.07 24.26
C GLU A 209 42.85 -25.68 23.63
N MET A 210 43.91 -25.25 22.95
CA MET A 210 43.93 -23.97 22.23
C MET A 210 42.88 -23.93 21.12
N MET A 211 42.81 -24.99 20.31
CA MET A 211 41.82 -25.07 19.22
C MET A 211 40.38 -25.03 19.76
N ASN A 212 40.10 -25.73 20.87
CA ASN A 212 38.78 -25.69 21.52
C ASN A 212 38.46 -24.29 22.05
N PHE A 213 39.44 -23.59 22.65
CA PHE A 213 39.24 -22.23 23.10
C PHE A 213 38.90 -21.28 21.93
N GLU A 214 39.63 -21.35 20.83
CA GLU A 214 39.35 -20.57 19.62
C GLU A 214 37.95 -20.87 19.04
N LEU A 215 37.54 -22.14 19.03
CA LEU A 215 36.21 -22.55 18.61
C LEU A 215 35.12 -21.99 19.53
N HIS A 216 35.32 -22.00 20.85
CA HIS A 216 34.37 -21.41 21.79
C HIS A 216 34.23 -19.89 21.61
N VAL A 217 35.34 -19.16 21.46
CA VAL A 217 35.30 -17.72 21.19
C VAL A 217 34.58 -17.43 19.87
N SER A 218 34.85 -18.23 18.83
CA SER A 218 34.18 -18.09 17.52
C SER A 218 32.68 -18.39 17.61
N GLN A 219 32.30 -19.42 18.37
CA GLN A 219 30.91 -19.78 18.60
C GLN A 219 30.15 -18.67 19.33
N GLU A 220 30.74 -18.11 20.38
CA GLU A 220 30.15 -17.00 21.14
C GLU A 220 30.00 -15.75 20.25
N GLY A 221 31.02 -15.42 19.47
CA GLY A 221 30.96 -14.33 18.49
C GLY A 221 29.85 -14.51 17.45
N LEU A 222 29.69 -15.72 16.89
CA LEU A 222 28.59 -16.03 15.97
C LEU A 222 27.22 -15.97 16.63
N GLN A 223 27.13 -16.39 17.89
CA GLN A 223 25.88 -16.33 18.66
C GLN A 223 25.44 -14.88 18.89
N THR A 224 26.36 -13.99 19.27
CA THR A 224 26.08 -12.55 19.41
C THR A 224 25.63 -11.94 18.08
N GLN A 225 26.34 -12.23 16.98
CA GLN A 225 25.95 -11.74 15.65
C GLN A 225 24.55 -12.23 15.24
N CYS A 226 24.21 -13.49 15.54
CA CYS A 226 22.87 -14.01 15.26
C CYS A 226 21.78 -13.31 16.11
N GLN A 227 22.08 -12.96 17.36
CA GLN A 227 21.17 -12.21 18.21
C GLN A 227 20.95 -10.78 17.68
N ASP A 228 22.01 -10.10 17.26
CA ASP A 228 21.93 -8.77 16.66
C ASP A 228 21.13 -8.78 15.35
N LEU A 229 21.39 -9.75 14.46
CA LEU A 229 20.64 -9.93 13.22
C LEU A 229 19.16 -10.21 13.49
N LYS A 230 18.84 -10.98 14.54
CA LYS A 230 17.46 -11.23 14.95
C LYS A 230 16.78 -9.95 15.43
N GLN A 231 17.46 -9.13 16.23
CA GLN A 231 16.94 -7.84 16.69
C GLN A 231 16.74 -6.87 15.52
N GLN A 232 17.69 -6.80 14.57
CA GLN A 232 17.54 -5.99 13.36
C GLN A 232 16.34 -6.43 12.52
N LYS A 233 16.16 -7.75 12.35
CA LYS A 233 14.99 -8.32 11.66
C LYS A 233 13.68 -7.91 12.34
N ASP A 234 13.60 -8.01 13.66
CA ASP A 234 12.39 -7.66 14.41
C ASP A 234 12.09 -6.16 14.34
N ASN A 235 13.13 -5.32 14.42
CA ASN A 235 13.01 -3.87 14.23
C ASN A 235 12.53 -3.51 12.81
N LEU A 236 13.09 -4.15 11.77
CA LEU A 236 12.64 -3.96 10.39
C LEU A 236 11.18 -4.40 10.22
N LYS A 237 10.78 -5.52 10.82
CA LYS A 237 9.40 -5.98 10.78
C LYS A 237 8.44 -4.99 11.45
N HIS A 238 8.82 -4.44 12.60
CA HIS A 238 8.04 -3.41 13.29
C HIS A 238 7.94 -2.11 12.47
N ASN A 239 9.06 -1.64 11.91
CA ASN A 239 9.10 -0.45 11.06
C ASN A 239 8.26 -0.62 9.79
N LEU A 240 8.32 -1.78 9.14
CA LEU A 240 7.50 -2.07 7.97
C LEU A 240 6.01 -2.06 8.32
N ALA A 241 5.62 -2.70 9.44
CA ALA A 241 4.22 -2.68 9.89
C ALA A 241 3.73 -1.26 10.20
N SER A 242 4.57 -0.43 10.84
CA SER A 242 4.28 0.99 11.11
C SER A 242 4.12 1.80 9.82
N LEU A 243 5.00 1.60 8.84
CA LEU A 243 4.92 2.25 7.53
C LEU A 243 3.67 1.82 6.76
N MET A 244 3.34 0.54 6.74
CA MET A 244 2.11 0.04 6.11
C MET A 244 0.86 0.65 6.74
N LYS A 245 0.83 0.76 8.08
CA LYS A 245 -0.27 1.43 8.79
C LYS A 245 -0.38 2.91 8.39
N LYS A 246 0.72 3.65 8.40
CA LYS A 246 0.75 5.06 7.96
C LYS A 246 0.30 5.23 6.51
N LEU A 247 0.73 4.35 5.61
CA LEU A 247 0.34 4.37 4.20
C LEU A 247 -1.16 4.13 4.05
N SER A 248 -1.73 3.19 4.81
CA SER A 248 -3.17 2.93 4.84
C SER A 248 -3.96 4.15 5.34
N GLU A 249 -3.53 4.76 6.44
CA GLU A 249 -4.15 5.98 6.99
C GLU A 249 -4.07 7.16 6.02
N GLN A 250 -2.92 7.35 5.37
CA GLN A 250 -2.74 8.38 4.35
C GLN A 250 -3.61 8.12 3.11
N SER A 251 -3.73 6.87 2.67
CA SER A 251 -4.60 6.50 1.54
C SER A 251 -6.07 6.81 1.85
N GLU A 252 -6.53 6.50 3.06
CA GLU A 252 -7.90 6.79 3.49
C GLU A 252 -8.13 8.31 3.57
N SER A 253 -7.19 9.05 4.16
CA SER A 253 -7.23 10.52 4.22
C SER A 253 -7.28 11.14 2.82
N LEU A 254 -6.47 10.64 1.89
CA LEU A 254 -6.46 11.08 0.50
C LEU A 254 -7.82 10.83 -0.17
N GLN A 255 -8.39 9.64 0.01
CA GLN A 255 -9.70 9.29 -0.55
C GLN A 255 -10.83 10.18 0.01
N ILE A 256 -10.78 10.52 1.30
CA ILE A 256 -11.72 11.48 1.90
C ILE A 256 -11.55 12.86 1.28
N SER A 257 -10.30 13.31 1.10
CA SER A 257 -10.00 14.62 0.49
C SER A 257 -10.46 14.69 -0.97
N GLU A 258 -10.31 13.60 -1.73
CA GLU A 258 -10.74 13.48 -3.11
C GLU A 258 -12.26 13.54 -3.22
N LYS A 259 -12.98 12.79 -2.38
CA LYS A 259 -14.46 12.89 -2.30
C LYS A 259 -14.92 14.31 -1.99
N ARG A 260 -14.25 14.99 -1.05
CA ARG A 260 -14.56 16.38 -0.69
C ARG A 260 -14.30 17.34 -1.85
N LEU A 261 -13.21 17.13 -2.60
CA LEU A 261 -12.88 17.92 -3.77
C LEU A 261 -13.93 17.73 -4.87
N THR A 262 -14.37 16.49 -5.12
CA THR A 262 -15.44 16.20 -6.09
C THR A 262 -16.74 16.93 -5.73
N VAL A 263 -17.13 16.96 -4.45
CA VAL A 263 -18.28 17.75 -3.99
C VAL A 263 -18.07 19.24 -4.27
N LYS A 264 -16.89 19.79 -3.95
CA LYS A 264 -16.59 21.20 -4.23
C LYS A 264 -16.58 21.54 -5.72
N VAL A 265 -16.09 20.64 -6.58
CA VAL A 265 -16.16 20.79 -8.04
C VAL A 265 -17.63 20.84 -8.49
N SER A 266 -18.50 19.97 -7.94
CA SER A 266 -19.93 20.01 -8.25
C SER A 266 -20.61 21.31 -7.81
N GLU A 267 -20.27 21.83 -6.62
CA GLU A 267 -20.76 23.14 -6.15
C GLU A 267 -20.33 24.28 -7.09
N VAL A 268 -19.07 24.27 -7.55
CA VAL A 268 -18.55 25.26 -8.49
C VAL A 268 -19.31 25.20 -9.82
N ILE A 269 -19.61 24.00 -10.34
CA ILE A 269 -20.38 23.85 -11.58
C ILE A 269 -21.78 24.44 -11.42
N VAL A 270 -22.46 24.21 -10.29
CA VAL A 270 -23.79 24.78 -10.02
C VAL A 270 -23.72 26.30 -9.95
N LEU A 271 -22.79 26.85 -9.17
CA LEU A 271 -22.60 28.31 -9.05
C LEU A 271 -22.24 28.96 -10.39
N GLN A 272 -21.45 28.28 -11.21
CA GLN A 272 -21.09 28.77 -12.54
C GLN A 272 -22.30 28.80 -13.48
N LYS A 273 -23.20 27.83 -13.37
CA LYS A 273 -24.47 27.81 -14.11
C LYS A 273 -25.39 28.95 -13.65
N GLU A 274 -25.60 29.10 -12.33
CA GLU A 274 -26.41 30.19 -11.76
C GLU A 274 -25.88 31.57 -12.15
N ASN A 275 -24.56 31.76 -12.12
CA ASN A 275 -23.93 33.01 -12.57
C ASN A 275 -24.12 33.24 -14.07
N GLY A 276 -24.17 32.18 -14.88
CA GLY A 276 -24.52 32.25 -16.30
C GLY A 276 -25.97 32.73 -16.51
N GLU A 277 -26.91 32.13 -15.79
CA GLU A 277 -28.34 32.48 -15.82
C GLU A 277 -28.56 33.94 -15.37
N LEU A 278 -27.94 34.36 -14.27
CA LEU A 278 -28.01 35.74 -13.78
C LEU A 278 -27.41 36.75 -14.77
N LYS A 279 -26.33 36.40 -15.47
CA LYS A 279 -25.78 37.25 -16.53
C LYS A 279 -26.76 37.40 -17.68
N GLU A 280 -27.41 36.32 -18.11
CA GLU A 280 -28.40 36.37 -19.19
C GLU A 280 -29.62 37.20 -18.79
N GLU A 281 -30.13 37.03 -17.56
CA GLU A 281 -31.20 37.86 -17.00
C GLU A 281 -30.79 39.35 -16.91
N LEU A 282 -29.56 39.64 -16.48
CA LEU A 282 -29.05 41.00 -16.45
C LEU A 282 -29.00 41.61 -17.86
N THR A 283 -28.56 40.86 -18.87
CA THR A 283 -28.52 41.36 -20.25
C THR A 283 -29.91 41.64 -20.82
N THR A 284 -30.89 40.78 -20.52
CA THR A 284 -32.28 40.97 -20.96
C THR A 284 -32.92 42.18 -20.28
N LYS A 285 -32.74 42.33 -18.95
CA LYS A 285 -33.19 43.51 -18.21
C LYS A 285 -32.52 44.80 -18.69
N THR A 286 -31.24 44.75 -19.04
CA THR A 286 -30.53 45.90 -19.61
C THR A 286 -31.13 46.31 -20.96
N LYS A 287 -31.43 45.36 -21.85
CA LYS A 287 -32.11 45.64 -23.13
C LYS A 287 -33.53 46.19 -22.94
N GLU A 288 -34.28 45.68 -21.96
CA GLU A 288 -35.59 46.23 -21.60
C GLU A 288 -35.48 47.67 -21.12
N LEU A 289 -34.49 47.97 -20.28
CA LEU A 289 -34.21 49.32 -19.78
C LEU A 289 -33.85 50.28 -20.92
N GLU A 290 -32.99 49.86 -21.85
CA GLU A 290 -32.64 50.64 -23.04
C GLU A 290 -33.88 50.94 -23.90
N LYS A 291 -34.73 49.94 -24.14
CA LYS A 291 -35.99 50.10 -24.88
C LYS A 291 -36.94 51.08 -24.20
N MET A 292 -37.04 51.00 -22.87
CA MET A 292 -37.82 51.95 -22.08
C MET A 292 -37.24 53.36 -22.17
N GLN A 293 -35.92 53.53 -22.07
CA GLN A 293 -35.27 54.83 -22.24
C GLN A 293 -35.51 55.43 -23.63
N THR A 294 -35.41 54.65 -24.70
CA THR A 294 -35.72 55.13 -26.06
C THR A 294 -37.17 55.56 -26.17
N ASN A 295 -38.11 54.78 -25.64
CA ASN A 295 -39.53 55.11 -25.66
C ASN A 295 -39.84 56.38 -24.82
N THR A 296 -39.19 56.55 -23.66
CA THR A 296 -39.30 57.77 -22.85
C THR A 296 -38.76 58.99 -23.61
N ARG A 297 -37.63 58.87 -24.32
CA ARG A 297 -37.11 59.97 -25.16
C ARG A 297 -38.07 60.32 -26.29
N GLU A 298 -38.59 59.33 -27.01
CA GLU A 298 -39.58 59.53 -28.08
C GLU A 298 -40.85 60.21 -27.54
N ASN A 299 -41.39 59.72 -26.42
CA ASN A 299 -42.54 60.34 -25.76
C ASN A 299 -42.26 61.77 -25.31
N ALA A 300 -41.06 62.06 -24.77
CA ALA A 300 -40.67 63.43 -24.43
C ALA A 300 -40.65 64.33 -25.66
N THR A 301 -40.09 63.88 -26.79
CA THR A 301 -40.13 64.66 -28.06
C THR A 301 -41.55 64.85 -28.60
N ARG A 302 -42.43 63.85 -28.45
CA ARG A 302 -43.84 63.94 -28.85
C ARG A 302 -44.61 64.93 -27.98
N ILE A 303 -44.41 64.89 -26.66
CA ILE A 303 -44.97 65.86 -25.72
C ILE A 303 -44.52 67.26 -26.09
N GLU A 304 -43.23 67.47 -26.41
CA GLU A 304 -42.71 68.78 -26.78
C GLU A 304 -43.34 69.31 -28.08
N LYS A 305 -43.53 68.45 -29.09
CA LYS A 305 -44.27 68.80 -30.32
C LYS A 305 -45.73 69.17 -30.03
N LEU A 306 -46.41 68.39 -29.20
CA LEU A 306 -47.79 68.65 -28.80
C LEU A 306 -47.92 69.97 -28.03
N LYS A 307 -47.00 70.25 -27.10
CA LYS A 307 -46.95 71.54 -26.38
C LYS A 307 -46.82 72.72 -27.34
N LYS A 308 -45.94 72.65 -28.33
CA LYS A 308 -45.81 73.69 -29.37
C LYS A 308 -47.09 73.85 -30.18
N SER A 309 -47.75 72.74 -30.54
CA SER A 309 -49.02 72.77 -31.25
C SER A 309 -50.15 73.37 -30.41
N ILE A 310 -50.22 73.03 -29.12
CA ILE A 310 -51.19 73.60 -28.18
C ILE A 310 -50.97 75.10 -28.06
N ALA A 311 -49.73 75.56 -27.85
CA ALA A 311 -49.42 76.99 -27.77
C ALA A 311 -49.81 77.74 -29.07
N ALA A 312 -49.62 77.13 -30.24
CA ALA A 312 -50.05 77.70 -31.52
C ALA A 312 -51.59 77.79 -31.62
N PHE A 313 -52.32 76.74 -31.22
CA PHE A 313 -53.78 76.77 -31.18
C PHE A 313 -54.33 77.75 -30.14
N GLU A 314 -53.70 77.88 -28.97
CA GLU A 314 -54.08 78.87 -27.97
C GLU A 314 -53.93 80.31 -28.48
N LEU A 315 -52.88 80.58 -29.25
CA LEU A 315 -52.69 81.88 -29.93
C LEU A 315 -53.74 82.11 -31.02
N ASP A 316 -54.02 81.10 -31.86
CA ASP A 316 -55.06 81.21 -32.91
C ASP A 316 -56.45 81.41 -32.30
N ILE A 317 -56.82 80.63 -31.27
CA ILE A 317 -58.08 80.80 -30.54
C ILE A 317 -58.19 82.21 -29.97
N LYS A 318 -57.14 82.74 -29.32
CA LYS A 318 -57.15 84.12 -28.81
C LYS A 318 -57.37 85.16 -29.92
N GLU A 319 -56.71 85.02 -31.06
CA GLU A 319 -56.90 85.95 -32.18
C GLU A 319 -58.30 85.81 -32.79
N LYS A 320 -58.82 84.60 -32.96
CA LYS A 320 -60.20 84.35 -33.41
C LYS A 320 -61.22 84.93 -32.44
N SER A 321 -61.04 84.75 -31.13
CA SER A 321 -61.89 85.38 -30.11
C SER A 321 -61.86 86.89 -30.22
N ARG A 322 -60.69 87.52 -30.39
CA ARG A 322 -60.56 88.96 -30.61
C ARG A 322 -61.30 89.44 -31.86
N ILE A 323 -61.20 88.70 -32.97
CA ILE A 323 -61.91 88.99 -34.22
C ILE A 323 -63.43 88.84 -34.02
N ILE A 324 -63.89 87.80 -33.31
CA ILE A 324 -65.31 87.61 -32.99
C ILE A 324 -65.83 88.79 -32.19
N GLU A 325 -65.15 89.21 -31.12
CA GLU A 325 -65.53 90.38 -30.33
C GLU A 325 -65.58 91.67 -31.15
N GLU A 326 -64.67 91.84 -32.11
CA GLU A 326 -64.67 92.97 -33.04
C GLU A 326 -65.88 92.93 -33.99
N ARG A 327 -66.18 91.76 -34.56
CA ARG A 327 -67.35 91.54 -35.42
C ARG A 327 -68.65 91.69 -34.66
N GLU A 328 -68.75 91.22 -33.41
CA GLU A 328 -69.92 91.43 -32.56
C GLU A 328 -70.15 92.92 -32.27
N ARG A 329 -69.07 93.69 -32.02
CA ARG A 329 -69.15 95.16 -31.90
C ARG A 329 -69.62 95.83 -33.19
N GLU A 330 -69.08 95.44 -34.34
CA GLU A 330 -69.54 95.93 -35.65
C GLU A 330 -71.01 95.58 -35.89
N LEU A 331 -71.39 94.33 -35.64
CA LEU A 331 -72.75 93.82 -35.85
C LEU A 331 -73.76 94.55 -34.95
N SER A 332 -73.41 94.79 -33.69
CA SER A 332 -74.21 95.60 -32.77
C SER A 332 -74.39 97.05 -33.26
N LYS A 333 -73.34 97.68 -33.82
CA LYS A 333 -73.44 99.01 -34.44
C LYS A 333 -74.37 98.99 -35.66
N THR A 334 -74.21 98.02 -36.57
CA THR A 334 -75.07 97.89 -37.75
C THR A 334 -76.51 97.58 -37.38
N HIS A 335 -76.74 96.79 -36.34
CA HIS A 335 -78.09 96.47 -35.85
C HIS A 335 -78.77 97.71 -35.25
N LYS A 336 -78.05 98.53 -34.49
CA LYS A 336 -78.56 99.83 -34.03
C LYS A 336 -78.93 100.75 -35.18
N LEU A 337 -78.04 100.90 -36.18
CA LEU A 337 -78.32 101.69 -37.38
C LEU A 337 -79.53 101.16 -38.16
N TYR A 338 -79.69 99.83 -38.24
CA TYR A 338 -80.83 99.19 -38.87
C TYR A 338 -82.15 99.48 -38.13
N GLU A 339 -82.18 99.39 -36.80
CA GLU A 339 -83.37 99.74 -36.01
C GLU A 339 -83.69 101.24 -36.12
N GLU A 340 -82.69 102.12 -36.09
CA GLU A 340 -82.87 103.56 -36.34
C GLU A 340 -83.48 103.82 -37.74
N GLN A 341 -82.99 103.12 -38.77
CA GLN A 341 -83.52 103.24 -40.13
C GLN A 341 -84.95 102.70 -40.24
N LYS A 342 -85.25 101.59 -39.57
CA LYS A 342 -86.59 100.99 -39.51
C LYS A 342 -87.58 101.90 -38.80
N ASP A 343 -87.19 102.53 -37.69
CA ASP A 343 -88.01 103.52 -37.00
C ASP A 343 -88.21 104.78 -37.85
N ALA A 344 -87.18 105.26 -38.55
CA ALA A 344 -87.29 106.36 -39.49
C ALA A 344 -88.23 106.03 -40.65
N LYS A 345 -88.16 104.80 -41.19
CA LYS A 345 -89.08 104.30 -42.21
C LYS A 345 -90.51 104.26 -41.67
N LYS A 346 -90.74 103.71 -40.48
CA LYS A 346 -92.08 103.67 -39.87
C LYS A 346 -92.67 105.07 -39.72
N LYS A 347 -91.89 106.05 -39.26
CA LYS A 347 -92.32 107.47 -39.20
C LYS A 347 -92.68 108.02 -40.58
N SER A 348 -91.91 107.68 -41.62
CA SER A 348 -92.21 108.06 -42.99
C SER A 348 -93.50 107.40 -43.48
N ASP A 349 -93.70 106.11 -43.21
CA ASP A 349 -94.91 105.36 -43.57
C ASP A 349 -96.15 105.93 -42.84
N ASP A 350 -96.02 106.29 -41.56
CA ASP A 350 -97.06 106.97 -40.78
C ASP A 350 -97.42 108.34 -41.40
N VAL A 351 -96.42 109.13 -41.84
CA VAL A 351 -96.64 110.40 -42.53
C VAL A 351 -97.30 110.20 -43.89
N ILE A 352 -96.88 109.19 -44.66
CA ILE A 352 -97.53 108.82 -45.93
C ILE A 352 -99.00 108.49 -45.67
N SER A 353 -99.32 107.67 -44.67
CA SER A 353 -100.69 107.32 -44.32
C SER A 353 -101.55 108.54 -43.97
N VAL A 354 -101.00 109.52 -43.23
CA VAL A 354 -101.69 110.78 -42.93
C VAL A 354 -101.93 111.61 -44.20
N LEU A 355 -100.94 111.70 -45.10
CA LEU A 355 -101.08 112.43 -46.36
C LEU A 355 -102.09 111.75 -47.29
N GLU A 356 -102.10 110.42 -47.36
CA GLU A 356 -103.10 109.64 -48.10
C GLU A 356 -104.51 109.90 -47.55
N ALA A 357 -104.69 109.92 -46.22
CA ALA A 357 -105.96 110.25 -45.59
C ALA A 357 -106.40 111.70 -45.90
N GLN A 358 -105.48 112.68 -45.88
CA GLN A 358 -105.77 114.06 -46.26
C GLN A 358 -106.16 114.19 -47.73
N ILE A 359 -105.52 113.43 -48.63
CA ILE A 359 -105.88 113.38 -50.05
C ILE A 359 -107.28 112.80 -50.21
N GLN A 360 -107.62 111.75 -49.47
CA GLN A 360 -108.95 111.15 -49.50
C GLN A 360 -110.03 112.13 -49.02
N ASP A 361 -109.79 112.82 -47.91
CA ASP A 361 -110.72 113.82 -47.35
C ASP A 361 -110.90 115.02 -48.30
N LYS A 362 -109.81 115.49 -48.92
CA LYS A 362 -109.86 116.51 -49.98
C LYS A 362 -110.63 116.05 -51.22
N ASN A 363 -110.45 114.81 -51.65
CA ASN A 363 -111.21 114.23 -52.77
C ASN A 363 -112.69 114.07 -52.45
N GLU A 364 -113.04 113.84 -51.19
CA GLU A 364 -114.43 113.78 -50.72
C GLU A 364 -115.05 115.18 -50.66
N GLN A 365 -114.31 116.18 -50.20
CA GLN A 365 -114.72 117.59 -50.32
C GLN A 365 -114.93 118.02 -51.77
N ILE A 366 -114.04 117.63 -52.68
CA ILE A 366 -114.20 117.90 -54.12
C ILE A 366 -115.49 117.26 -54.64
N ARG A 367 -115.75 115.99 -54.32
CA ARG A 367 -117.00 115.32 -54.71
C ARG A 367 -118.24 116.00 -54.15
N ASN A 368 -118.20 116.49 -52.92
CA ASN A 368 -119.32 117.22 -52.33
C ASN A 368 -119.54 118.57 -53.03
N TYR A 369 -118.48 119.30 -53.37
CA TYR A 369 -118.60 120.53 -54.16
C TYR A 369 -119.08 120.27 -55.59
N GLU A 370 -118.67 119.17 -56.21
CA GLU A 370 -119.19 118.73 -57.52
C GLU A 370 -120.70 118.42 -57.45
N LEU A 371 -121.16 117.80 -56.35
CA LEU A 371 -122.57 117.51 -56.11
C LEU A 371 -123.39 118.81 -55.91
N GLU A 372 -122.94 119.74 -55.07
CA GLU A 372 -123.59 121.04 -54.89
C GLU A 372 -123.62 121.87 -56.18
N LEU A 373 -122.56 121.79 -57.00
CA LEU A 373 -122.52 122.43 -58.32
C LEU A 373 -123.58 121.84 -59.25
N SER A 374 -123.76 120.52 -59.24
CA SER A 374 -124.82 119.83 -59.99
C SER A 374 -126.23 120.26 -59.54
N GLU A 375 -126.47 120.35 -58.23
CA GLU A 375 -127.77 120.78 -57.69
C GLU A 375 -128.09 122.24 -58.02
N THR A 376 -127.08 123.12 -58.00
CA THR A 376 -127.24 124.53 -58.41
C THR A 376 -127.45 124.68 -59.92
N GLU A 377 -126.87 123.80 -60.75
CA GLU A 377 -127.17 123.73 -62.18
C GLU A 377 -128.60 123.25 -62.48
N GLU A 378 -129.13 122.30 -61.71
CA GLU A 378 -130.53 121.86 -61.81
C GLU A 378 -131.54 122.95 -61.41
N LEU A 379 -131.23 123.71 -60.35
CA LEU A 379 -132.01 124.88 -59.95
C LEU A 379 -132.04 125.94 -61.07
N ARG A 380 -130.92 126.14 -61.77
CA ARG A 380 -130.81 127.05 -62.91
C ARG A 380 -131.67 126.61 -64.10
N LYS A 381 -131.68 125.31 -64.42
CA LYS A 381 -132.55 124.73 -65.45
C LYS A 381 -134.04 124.87 -65.11
N THR A 382 -134.39 124.71 -63.83
CA THR A 382 -135.79 124.81 -63.37
C THR A 382 -136.33 126.24 -63.49
N ILE A 383 -135.53 127.25 -63.16
CA ILE A 383 -135.89 128.68 -63.28
C ILE A 383 -136.08 129.09 -64.74
N MET A 384 -135.25 128.58 -65.66
CA MET A 384 -135.39 128.90 -67.10
C MET A 384 -136.68 128.36 -67.72
N SER A 385 -137.25 127.27 -67.20
CA SER A 385 -138.50 126.71 -67.75
C SER A 385 -139.77 127.51 -67.37
N LEU A 386 -139.70 128.37 -66.35
CA LEU A 386 -140.82 129.19 -65.85
C LEU A 386 -141.02 130.54 -66.58
N MET A 387 -140.08 130.95 -67.45
CA MET A 387 -140.13 132.27 -68.10
C MET A 387 -140.77 132.32 -69.51
N GLU A 388 -141.12 131.20 -70.15
CA GLU A 388 -141.67 131.21 -71.51
C GLU A 388 -143.15 130.79 -71.57
N SER A 389 -144.05 131.80 -71.55
CA SER A 389 -145.31 131.93 -72.34
C SER A 389 -146.65 132.18 -71.59
N LYS A 390 -147.11 133.46 -71.63
CA LYS A 390 -148.51 133.93 -71.43
C LYS A 390 -148.85 135.06 -72.45
N LYS A 391 -149.80 134.79 -73.40
CA LYS A 391 -150.77 135.67 -74.14
C LYS A 391 -150.31 136.66 -75.27
N PRO A 392 -151.19 137.22 -76.18
CA PRO A 392 -152.58 136.89 -76.65
C PRO A 392 -152.97 137.12 -78.18
N LYS A 393 -154.15 136.59 -78.60
CA LYS A 393 -155.22 136.98 -79.61
C LYS A 393 -154.98 137.94 -80.83
N ARG A 394 -155.34 137.54 -82.08
CA ARG A 394 -156.59 137.83 -82.91
C ARG A 394 -156.37 137.72 -84.46
N LYS A 395 -157.32 137.03 -85.13
CA LYS A 395 -157.83 137.04 -86.54
C LYS A 395 -157.02 137.66 -87.71
N THR A 396 -156.73 136.82 -88.72
CA THR A 396 -157.49 136.75 -90.00
C THR A 396 -157.83 135.29 -90.27
#